data_AF-A0A956DP82-F1
#
_entry.id   AF-A0A956DP82-F1
#
_cell.length_a   1.000
_cell.length_b   1.000
_cell.length_c   1.000
_cell.angle_alpha   90.00
_cell.angle_beta   90.00
_cell.angle_gamma   90.00
#
_symmetry.space_group_name_H-M   'P 1'
#
loop_
_entity.id
_entity.type
_entity.pdbx_description
1 polymer ?
#
loop_
_entity_poly.entity_id
_entity_poly.type
_entity_poly.pdbx_seq_one_letter_code
_entity_poly.pdbx_strand_id
1 'polypeptide(L)' 'MTSRHITRHTGHVSVEERARLLGQRGAVVWLTGLSGSGKSTLAYAVESRLVEEGHPAFVLDGDNLR' A
#
# COMPACT_ATOMS: atom_id res chain seq x y z
N MET A 1 16.70 24.10 8.51
CA MET A 1 16.56 23.65 9.92
C MET A 1 16.77 22.14 9.97
N THR A 2 17.99 21.70 10.26
CA THR A 2 18.29 20.28 10.48
C THR A 2 17.75 19.86 11.84
N SER A 3 16.66 19.09 11.88
CA SER A 3 16.18 18.46 13.10
C SER A 3 17.25 17.50 13.63
N ARG A 4 17.92 17.87 14.72
CA ARG A 4 19.01 17.10 15.37
C ARG A 4 18.50 16.01 16.33
N HIS A 5 17.19 15.83 16.45
CA HIS A 5 16.59 14.90 17.41
C HIS A 5 15.55 13.94 16.81
N ILE A 6 15.52 13.80 15.48
CA ILE A 6 14.68 12.79 14.81
C ILE A 6 15.59 11.75 14.18
N THR A 7 15.64 10.57 14.78
CA THR A 7 16.29 9.39 14.23
C THR A 7 15.26 8.48 13.57
N ARG A 8 15.54 8.00 12.36
CA ARG A 8 14.71 6.98 11.74
C ARG A 8 14.88 5.68 12.50
N HIS A 9 13.78 5.11 12.96
CA HIS A 9 13.76 3.75 13.49
C HIS A 9 13.33 2.80 12.38
N THR A 10 14.19 1.82 12.08
CA THR A 10 13.85 0.73 11.17
C THR A 10 13.19 -0.40 11.96
N GLY A 11 12.20 -1.07 11.37
CA GLY A 11 11.59 -2.25 11.98
C GLY A 11 12.58 -3.42 12.06
N HIS A 12 12.26 -4.41 12.90
CA HIS A 12 13.08 -5.62 13.08
C HIS A 12 13.04 -6.58 11.87
N VAL A 13 12.14 -6.36 10.90
CA VAL A 13 11.99 -7.16 9.69
C VAL A 13 12.30 -6.29 8.48
N SER A 14 13.28 -6.71 7.67
CA SER A 14 13.68 -5.98 6.47
C SER A 14 12.63 -6.10 5.35
N VAL A 15 12.77 -5.25 4.32
CA VAL A 15 11.90 -5.30 3.14
C VAL A 15 12.12 -6.59 2.37
N GLU A 16 13.36 -7.05 2.27
CA GLU A 16 13.77 -8.28 1.58
C GLU A 16 13.24 -9.53 2.28
N GLU A 17 13.30 -9.54 3.63
CA GLU A 17 12.80 -10.65 4.43
C GLU A 17 11.28 -10.78 4.31
N ARG A 18 10.57 -9.65 4.34
CA ARG A 18 9.12 -9.61 4.10
C ARG A 18 8.77 -10.06 2.68
N ALA A 19 9.53 -9.60 1.67
CA ALA A 19 9.28 -9.95 0.28
C ALA A 19 9.49 -11.45 0.03
N ARG A 20 10.52 -12.04 0.63
CA ARG A 20 10.78 -13.48 0.59
C ARG A 20 9.66 -14.28 1.27
N LEU A 21 9.18 -13.82 2.44
CA LEU A 21 8.08 -14.48 3.16
C LEU A 21 6.77 -14.48 2.34
N LEU A 22 6.46 -13.37 1.67
CA LEU A 22 5.22 -13.22 0.90
C LEU A 22 5.34 -13.69 -0.56
N GLY A 23 6.54 -14.05 -1.02
CA GLY A 23 6.78 -14.39 -2.43
C GLY A 23 6.60 -13.21 -3.41
N GLN A 24 6.51 -11.97 -2.91
CA GLN A 24 6.27 -10.78 -3.73
C GLN A 24 6.95 -9.53 -3.14
N ARG A 25 7.28 -8.56 -3.99
CA ARG A 25 7.70 -7.22 -3.54
C ARG A 25 6.47 -6.34 -3.29
N GLY A 26 6.51 -5.56 -2.21
CA GLY A 26 5.48 -4.54 -1.96
C GLY A 26 5.55 -3.40 -2.99
N ALA A 27 4.40 -2.82 -3.31
CA ALA A 27 4.28 -1.64 -4.17
C ALA A 27 3.13 -0.75 -3.68
N VAL A 28 3.15 0.52 -4.07
CA VAL A 28 2.06 1.47 -3.82
C VAL A 28 1.55 1.98 -5.16
N VAL A 29 0.26 1.79 -5.41
CA VAL A 29 -0.44 2.37 -6.56
C VAL A 29 -1.25 3.56 -6.07
N TRP A 30 -0.79 4.76 -6.42
CA TRP A 30 -1.40 6.01 -5.96
C TRP A 30 -2.40 6.54 -7.00
N LEU A 31 -3.69 6.27 -6.79
CA LEU A 31 -4.76 6.73 -7.68
C LEU A 31 -5.20 8.15 -7.32
N THR A 32 -5.12 9.08 -8.28
CA THR A 32 -5.54 10.49 -8.10
C THR A 32 -6.50 10.93 -9.19
N GLY A 33 -7.38 11.86 -8.86
CA GLY A 33 -8.43 12.32 -9.77
C GLY A 33 -9.59 12.98 -9.03
N LEU A 34 -10.43 13.69 -9.77
CA LEU A 34 -11.59 14.42 -9.25
C LEU A 34 -12.57 13.51 -8.49
N SER A 35 -13.43 14.09 -7.66
CA SER A 35 -14.55 13.34 -7.07
C SER A 35 -15.42 12.74 -8.18
N GLY A 36 -15.85 11.48 -8.02
CA GLY A 36 -16.61 10.76 -9.04
C GLY A 36 -15.81 10.22 -10.24
N SER A 37 -14.49 10.45 -10.31
CA SER A 37 -13.66 9.95 -11.44
C SER A 37 -13.40 8.43 -11.44
N GLY A 38 -14.06 7.66 -10.55
CA GLY A 38 -13.94 6.19 -10.49
C GLY A 38 -12.72 5.63 -9.74
N LYS A 39 -12.00 6.43 -8.94
CA LYS A 39 -10.81 5.98 -8.20
C LYS A 39 -11.08 4.77 -7.30
N SER A 40 -12.06 4.87 -6.41
CA SER A 40 -12.41 3.79 -5.48
C SER A 40 -12.91 2.56 -6.23
N THR A 41 -13.75 2.75 -7.26
CA THR A 41 -14.21 1.66 -8.13
C THR A 41 -13.04 0.88 -8.74
N LEU A 42 -12.04 1.58 -9.28
CA LEU A 42 -10.85 0.92 -9.83
C LEU A 42 -9.98 0.28 -8.74
N ALA A 43 -9.79 0.95 -7.60
CA ALA A 43 -8.98 0.46 -6.49
C ALA A 43 -9.48 -0.91 -5.98
N TYR A 44 -10.78 -1.01 -5.68
CA TYR A 44 -11.39 -2.25 -5.19
C TYR A 44 -11.42 -3.35 -6.25
N ALA A 45 -11.60 -3.02 -7.52
CA ALA A 45 -11.50 -4.01 -8.60
C ALA A 45 -10.08 -4.59 -8.72
N VAL A 46 -9.05 -3.74 -8.61
CA VAL A 46 -7.64 -4.18 -8.61
C VAL A 46 -7.32 -5.03 -7.39
N GLU A 47 -7.79 -4.63 -6.21
CA GLU A 47 -7.63 -5.42 -4.98
C GLU A 47 -8.25 -6.81 -5.11
N SER A 48 -9.53 -6.90 -5.52
CA SER A 48 -10.22 -8.19 -5.74
C SER A 48 -9.41 -9.09 -6.66
N ARG A 49 -8.94 -8.53 -7.78
CA ARG A 49 -8.19 -9.29 -8.78
C ARG A 49 -6.85 -9.81 -8.23
N LEU A 50 -6.10 -8.97 -7.51
CA LEU A 50 -4.81 -9.37 -6.94
C LEU A 50 -5.00 -10.47 -5.88
N VAL A 51 -6.00 -10.32 -5.01
CA VAL A 51 -6.30 -11.30 -3.97
C VAL A 51 -6.76 -12.64 -4.57
N GLU A 52 -7.59 -12.61 -5.61
CA GLU A 52 -7.99 -13.82 -6.36
C GLU A 52 -6.77 -14.55 -6.98
N GLU A 53 -5.74 -13.81 -7.39
CA GLU A 53 -4.49 -14.37 -7.91
C GLU A 53 -3.49 -14.77 -6.80
N GLY A 54 -3.87 -14.64 -5.53
CA GLY A 54 -3.02 -15.01 -4.39
C GLY A 54 -2.02 -13.94 -3.96
N HIS A 55 -2.13 -12.72 -4.47
CA HIS A 55 -1.29 -11.59 -4.09
C HIS A 55 -1.96 -10.76 -2.99
N PRO A 56 -1.38 -10.66 -1.77
CA PRO A 56 -1.89 -9.76 -0.76
C PRO A 56 -1.92 -8.31 -1.26
N ALA A 57 -3.11 -7.71 -1.23
CA ALA A 57 -3.37 -6.33 -1.61
C ALA A 57 -4.33 -5.69 -0.59
N PHE A 58 -4.28 -4.36 -0.47
CA PHE A 58 -5.17 -3.62 0.42
C PHE A 58 -5.44 -2.21 -0.11
N VAL A 59 -6.71 -1.78 -0.07
CA VAL A 59 -7.12 -0.42 -0.43
C VAL A 59 -7.12 0.52 0.78
N LEU A 60 -6.36 1.59 0.66
CA LEU A 60 -6.40 2.74 1.56
C LEU A 60 -7.27 3.84 0.92
N ASP A 61 -8.55 3.91 1.31
CA ASP A 61 -9.51 4.92 0.85
C ASP A 61 -9.95 5.83 2.00
N GLY A 62 -10.44 7.03 1.66
CA GLY A 62 -10.94 8.00 2.63
C GLY A 62 -12.12 7.49 3.48
N ASP A 63 -12.85 6.48 2.99
CA ASP A 63 -13.91 5.81 3.75
C ASP A 63 -13.38 4.81 4.80
N ASN A 64 -12.21 4.20 4.56
CA ASN A 64 -11.61 3.20 5.45
C ASN A 64 -10.67 3.81 6.50
N LEU A 65 -10.23 5.04 6.29
CA LEU A 65 -9.27 5.75 7.14
C LEU A 65 -9.90 6.83 8.02
N ARG A 66 -11.20 7.11 7.85
CA ARG A 66 -11.92 8.15 8.60
C ARG A 66 -12.35 7.73 9.99
#